data_AF-A0A1P9WY77-F1
#
_entry.id   AF-A0A1P9WY77-F1
#
_cell.length_a   1.000
_cell.length_b   1.000
_cell.length_c   1.000
_cell.angle_alpha   90.00
_cell.angle_beta   90.00
_cell.angle_gamma   90.00
#
_symmetry.space_group_name_H-M   'P 1'
#
loop_
_entity.id
_entity.type
_entity.pdbx_description
1 polymer ?
#
loop_
_entity_poly.entity_id
_entity_poly.type
_entity_poly.pdbx_seq_one_letter_code
_entity_poly.pdbx_strand_id
1 'polypeptide(L)'
;MLSKLADYFIPAQYHQHDEIRRSARLLVFVLLYGGIGQLVSIQNGSLLGFPEISYLLMVGSLICLLLLFAFRRGLSLPVCANLNIAAHTVLFATQACWGAASNRRAYHRCFFCLLWQC
;
A
#
# COMPACT_ATOMS: atom_id res chain seq x y z
N MET A 1 -6.89 -20.10 2.28
CA MET A 1 -7.57 -19.35 1.19
C MET A 1 -6.69 -18.25 0.59
N LEU A 2 -5.98 -17.46 1.41
CA LEU A 2 -5.13 -16.35 0.91
C LEU A 2 -4.02 -16.79 -0.06
N SER A 3 -3.42 -17.97 0.13
CA SER A 3 -2.40 -18.50 -0.79
C SER A 3 -2.95 -18.76 -2.20
N LYS A 4 -4.17 -19.31 -2.30
CA LYS A 4 -4.86 -19.52 -3.59
C LYS A 4 -5.21 -18.20 -4.26
N LEU A 5 -5.58 -17.19 -3.48
CA LEU A 5 -5.85 -15.85 -3.99
C LEU A 5 -4.56 -15.21 -4.52
N ALA A 6 -3.45 -15.36 -3.80
CA ALA A 6 -2.16 -14.83 -4.24
C ALA A 6 -1.65 -15.52 -5.52
N ASP A 7 -1.78 -16.84 -5.61
CA ASP A 7 -1.40 -17.60 -6.80
C ASP A 7 -2.24 -17.20 -8.04
N TYR A 8 -3.47 -16.69 -7.88
CA TYR A 8 -4.30 -16.18 -8.99
C TYR A 8 -3.78 -14.88 -9.61
N PHE A 9 -3.11 -14.03 -8.81
CA PHE A 9 -2.54 -12.77 -9.28
C PHE A 9 -1.13 -12.91 -9.82
N ILE A 10 -0.47 -14.05 -9.61
CA ILE A 10 0.88 -14.31 -10.12
C ILE A 10 0.79 -14.66 -11.62
N PRO A 11 1.51 -13.94 -12.50
CA PRO A 11 1.59 -14.28 -13.92
C PRO A 11 2.22 -15.65 -14.16
N ALA A 12 1.74 -16.36 -15.19
CA ALA A 12 2.21 -17.71 -15.55
C ALA A 12 3.74 -17.80 -15.75
N GLN A 13 4.37 -16.73 -16.24
CA GLN A 13 5.82 -16.63 -16.46
C GLN A 13 6.66 -16.84 -15.18
N TYR A 14 6.08 -16.60 -14.00
CA TYR A 14 6.78 -16.74 -12.71
C TYR A 14 6.64 -18.12 -12.07
N HIS A 15 5.91 -19.06 -12.70
CA HIS A 15 5.76 -20.42 -12.18
C HIS A 15 6.94 -21.35 -12.50
N GLN A 16 7.85 -20.93 -13.39
CA GLN A 16 8.99 -21.75 -13.84
C GLN A 16 10.18 -21.71 -12.87
N HIS A 17 10.32 -20.65 -12.08
CA HIS A 17 11.41 -20.47 -11.12
C HIS A 17 10.88 -20.26 -9.70
N ASP A 18 11.16 -21.20 -8.80
CA ASP A 18 10.61 -21.19 -7.44
C ASP A 18 11.02 -19.95 -6.61
N GLU A 19 12.23 -19.44 -6.79
CA GLU A 19 12.68 -18.23 -6.08
C GLU A 19 11.91 -16.99 -6.53
N ILE A 20 11.74 -16.81 -7.84
CA ILE A 20 11.03 -15.66 -8.40
C ILE A 20 9.54 -15.73 -8.05
N ARG A 21 8.99 -16.95 -8.00
CA ARG A 21 7.61 -17.19 -7.53
C ARG A 21 7.40 -16.74 -6.09
N ARG A 22 8.35 -17.00 -5.19
CA ARG A 22 8.28 -16.54 -3.79
C ARG A 22 8.25 -15.02 -3.71
N SER A 23 9.13 -14.34 -4.45
CA SER A 23 9.16 -12.87 -4.51
C SER A 23 7.88 -12.28 -5.09
N ALA A 24 7.34 -12.88 -6.15
CA ALA A 24 6.07 -12.47 -6.75
C ALA A 24 4.91 -12.62 -5.75
N ARG A 25 4.90 -13.71 -4.98
CA ARG A 25 3.90 -13.95 -3.95
C ARG A 25 3.98 -12.93 -2.82
N LEU A 26 5.20 -12.59 -2.37
CA LEU A 26 5.41 -11.55 -1.37
C LEU A 26 4.88 -10.19 -1.86
N LEU A 27 5.21 -9.80 -3.09
CA LEU A 27 4.69 -8.56 -3.70
C LEU A 27 3.16 -8.55 -3.72
N VAL A 28 2.54 -9.64 -4.18
CA VAL A 28 1.08 -9.78 -4.21
C VAL A 28 0.48 -9.65 -2.81
N PHE A 29 1.10 -10.26 -1.78
CA PHE A 29 0.65 -10.07 -0.40
C PHE A 29 0.79 -8.63 0.08
N VAL A 30 1.91 -7.97 -0.20
CA VAL A 30 2.11 -6.56 0.17
C VAL A 30 1.05 -5.67 -0.47
N LEU A 31 0.75 -5.88 -1.75
CA LEU A 31 -0.29 -5.11 -2.46
C LEU A 31 -1.70 -5.41 -1.95
N LEU A 32 -2.02 -6.67 -1.66
CA LEU A 32 -3.32 -7.07 -1.11
C LEU A 32 -3.54 -6.55 0.31
N TYR A 33 -2.60 -6.82 1.22
CA TYR A 33 -2.70 -6.36 2.61
C TYR A 33 -2.58 -4.84 2.71
N GLY A 34 -1.70 -4.23 1.92
CA GLY A 34 -1.57 -2.77 1.83
C GLY A 34 -2.86 -2.13 1.33
N GLY A 35 -3.41 -2.63 0.22
CA GLY A 35 -4.65 -2.10 -0.37
C GLY A 35 -5.86 -2.26 0.54
N ILE A 36 -6.10 -3.47 1.05
CA ILE A 36 -7.25 -3.76 1.92
C ILE A 36 -7.09 -3.06 3.27
N GLY A 37 -5.89 -3.09 3.87
CA GLY A 37 -5.60 -2.45 5.14
C GLY A 37 -5.83 -0.94 5.09
N GLN A 38 -5.41 -0.29 4.00
CA GLN A 38 -5.67 1.13 3.78
C GLN A 38 -7.16 1.42 3.58
N LEU A 39 -7.89 0.60 2.82
CA LEU A 39 -9.35 0.73 2.65
C LEU A 39 -10.10 0.69 3.98
N VAL A 40 -9.79 -0.29 4.84
CA VAL A 40 -10.40 -0.42 6.17
C VAL A 40 -10.07 0.79 7.04
N SER A 41 -8.87 1.37 6.86
CA SER A 41 -8.40 2.51 7.65
C SER A 41 -8.88 3.87 7.15
N ILE A 42 -9.61 3.96 6.03
CA ILE A 42 -10.09 5.25 5.47
C ILE A 42 -10.88 6.03 6.52
N GLN A 43 -11.76 5.35 7.27
CA GLN A 43 -12.60 6.01 8.27
C GLN A 43 -11.81 6.59 9.46
N ASN A 44 -10.61 6.06 9.72
CA ASN A 44 -9.80 6.51 10.86
C ASN A 44 -9.36 7.97 10.72
N GLY A 45 -9.08 8.45 9.50
CA GLY A 45 -8.70 9.85 9.29
C GLY A 45 -9.83 10.82 9.68
N SER A 46 -11.07 10.47 9.36
CA SER A 46 -12.25 11.28 9.70
C SER A 46 -12.53 11.26 11.21
N LEU A 47 -12.36 10.10 11.85
CA LEU A 47 -12.50 9.96 13.31
C LEU A 47 -11.43 10.72 14.10
N LEU A 48 -10.22 10.84 13.55
CA LEU A 48 -9.11 11.56 14.18
C LEU A 48 -9.12 13.07 13.89
N GLY A 49 -10.09 13.57 13.12
CA GLY A 49 -10.20 14.99 12.76
C GLY A 49 -9.24 15.44 11.67
N PHE A 50 -8.66 14.50 10.91
CA PHE A 50 -7.74 14.75 9.79
C PHE A 50 -8.28 14.07 8.52
N PRO A 51 -9.35 14.62 7.89
CA PRO A 51 -9.98 14.02 6.72
C PRO A 51 -9.02 13.85 5.53
N GLU A 52 -7.97 14.66 5.46
CA GLU A 52 -6.91 14.58 4.44
C GLU A 52 -6.18 13.22 4.46
N ILE A 53 -6.01 12.63 5.65
CA ILE A 53 -5.41 11.30 5.81
C ILE A 53 -6.32 10.23 5.20
N SER A 54 -7.65 10.37 5.33
CA SER A 54 -8.61 9.48 4.70
C SER A 54 -8.48 9.48 3.17
N TYR A 55 -8.28 10.65 2.55
CA TYR A 55 -8.05 10.75 1.11
C TYR A 55 -6.75 10.09 0.68
N LEU A 56 -5.66 10.29 1.44
CA LEU A 56 -4.36 9.66 1.14
C LEU A 56 -4.43 8.13 1.24
N LEU A 57 -5.12 7.60 2.25
CA LEU A 57 -5.36 6.15 2.39
C LEU A 57 -6.22 5.60 1.25
N MET A 58 -7.24 6.36 0.81
CA MET A 58 -8.05 5.98 -0.35
C MET A 58 -7.19 5.91 -1.62
N VAL A 59 -6.38 6.94 -1.89
CA VAL A 59 -5.50 6.98 -3.06
C VAL A 59 -4.47 5.83 -3.00
N GLY A 60 -3.82 5.62 -1.86
CA GLY A 60 -2.86 4.53 -1.71
C GLY A 60 -3.48 3.15 -1.90
N SER A 61 -4.72 2.94 -1.43
CA SER A 61 -5.43 1.69 -1.64
C SER A 61 -5.74 1.42 -3.12
N LEU A 62 -6.14 2.46 -3.87
CA LEU A 62 -6.38 2.38 -5.30
C LEU A 62 -5.10 2.05 -6.06
N ILE A 63 -3.97 2.69 -5.70
CA ILE A 63 -2.67 2.40 -6.31
C ILE A 63 -2.27 0.94 -6.08
N CYS A 64 -2.43 0.42 -4.86
CA CYS A 64 -2.12 -0.98 -4.55
C CYS A 64 -2.96 -1.95 -5.39
N LEU A 65 -4.26 -1.69 -5.53
CA LEU A 65 -5.16 -2.51 -6.35
C LEU A 65 -4.81 -2.42 -7.84
N LEU A 66 -4.54 -1.22 -8.36
CA LEU A 66 -4.14 -1.02 -9.75
C LEU A 66 -2.84 -1.75 -10.07
N LEU A 67 -1.84 -1.67 -9.18
CA LEU A 67 -0.58 -2.40 -9.31
C LEU A 67 -0.80 -3.91 -9.26
N LEU A 68 -1.71 -4.40 -8.41
CA LEU A 68 -2.06 -5.82 -8.35
C LEU A 68 -2.64 -6.33 -9.69
N PHE A 69 -3.56 -5.56 -10.29
CA PHE A 69 -4.11 -5.91 -11.61
C PHE A 69 -3.09 -5.74 -12.74
N ALA A 70 -2.21 -4.74 -12.68
CA ALA A 70 -1.15 -4.53 -13.65
C ALA A 70 -0.11 -5.67 -13.57
N PHE A 71 0.29 -6.07 -12.37
CA PHE A 71 1.18 -7.20 -12.13
C PHE A 71 0.60 -8.47 -12.75
N ARG A 72 -0.67 -8.75 -12.50
CA ARG A 72 -1.36 -9.89 -13.11
C ARG A 72 -1.37 -9.86 -14.65
N ARG A 73 -1.44 -8.68 -15.27
CA ARG A 73 -1.36 -8.52 -16.74
C ARG A 73 0.05 -8.70 -17.31
N GLY A 74 1.05 -8.98 -16.47
CA GLY A 74 2.42 -9.25 -16.90
C GLY A 74 3.39 -8.10 -16.66
N LEU A 75 3.01 -7.08 -15.89
CA LEU A 75 3.96 -6.06 -15.44
C LEU A 75 5.10 -6.73 -14.67
N SER A 76 6.34 -6.34 -14.97
CA SER A 76 7.50 -6.98 -14.35
C SER A 76 7.54 -6.69 -12.84
N LEU A 77 7.96 -7.70 -12.08
CA LEU A 77 8.12 -7.62 -10.63
C LEU A 77 8.93 -6.39 -10.17
N PRO A 78 10.13 -6.08 -10.72
CA PRO A 78 10.91 -4.92 -10.26
C PRO A 78 10.20 -3.59 -10.55
N VAL A 79 9.50 -3.47 -11.69
CA VAL A 79 8.75 -2.25 -12.02
C VAL A 79 7.58 -2.07 -11.05
N CYS A 80 6.84 -3.15 -10.78
CA CYS A 80 5.72 -3.09 -9.85
C CYS A 80 6.17 -2.75 -8.42
N ALA A 81 7.29 -3.32 -7.96
CA ALA A 81 7.87 -3.02 -6.66
C ALA A 81 8.33 -1.55 -6.57
N ASN A 82 9.04 -1.06 -7.59
CA ASN A 82 9.51 0.33 -7.63
C ASN A 82 8.37 1.33 -7.68
N LEU A 83 7.31 1.06 -8.46
CA LEU A 83 6.11 1.91 -8.49
C LEU A 83 5.41 1.93 -7.13
N ASN A 84 5.31 0.78 -6.46
CA ASN A 84 4.71 0.72 -5.12
C ASN A 84 5.51 1.55 -4.11
N ILE A 85 6.84 1.44 -4.13
CA ILE A 85 7.73 2.21 -3.26
C ILE A 85 7.61 3.70 -3.57
N ALA A 86 7.68 4.09 -4.85
CA ALA A 86 7.57 5.48 -5.26
C ALA A 86 6.23 6.10 -4.82
N ALA A 87 5.12 5.37 -5.01
CA ALA A 87 3.80 5.81 -4.56
C ALA A 87 3.75 6.02 -3.04
N HIS A 88 4.26 5.08 -2.25
CA HIS A 88 4.27 5.22 -0.79
C HIS A 88 5.18 6.37 -0.36
N THR A 89 6.35 6.55 -0.97
CA THR A 89 7.24 7.69 -0.68
C THR A 89 6.54 9.03 -0.93
N VAL A 90 5.82 9.18 -2.05
CA VAL A 90 5.07 10.40 -2.35
C VAL A 90 3.92 10.61 -1.35
N LEU A 91 3.18 9.56 -1.02
CA LEU A 91 2.09 9.63 -0.04
C LEU A 91 2.62 10.02 1.36
N PHE A 92 3.74 9.43 1.80
CA PHE A 92 4.38 9.77 3.06
C PHE A 92 4.92 11.20 3.07
N ALA A 93 5.55 11.65 1.97
CA ALA A 93 5.99 13.03 1.85
C ALA A 93 4.81 14.02 1.90
N THR A 94 3.67 13.66 1.29
CA THR A 94 2.46 14.50 1.31
C THR A 94 1.84 14.55 2.71
N GLN A 95 1.75 13.41 3.40
CA GLN A 95 1.36 13.34 4.82
C GLN A 95 2.28 14.21 5.68
N ALA A 96 3.58 14.17 5.39
CA ALA A 96 4.57 14.94 6.11
C ALA A 96 4.39 16.45 5.95
N CYS A 97 4.14 16.90 4.73
CA CYS A 97 3.90 18.32 4.45
C CYS A 97 2.61 18.83 5.10
N TRP A 98 1.52 18.06 5.06
CA TRP A 98 0.25 18.46 5.67
C TRP A 98 0.27 18.44 7.19
N GLY A 99 0.94 17.45 7.78
CA GLY A 99 1.12 17.41 9.22
C GLY A 99 2.04 18.54 9.73
N ALA A 100 3.06 18.93 8.96
CA ALA A 100 3.94 20.04 9.30
C ALA A 100 3.23 21.41 9.19
N ALA A 101 2.29 21.54 8.25
CA ALA A 101 1.48 22.75 8.06
C ALA A 101 0.37 22.92 9.12
N SER A 102 -0.19 21.84 9.65
CA SER A 102 -1.37 21.92 10.54
C SER A 102 -1.05 22.10 12.03
N ASN A 103 -0.03 21.42 12.60
CA ASN A 103 0.46 21.66 13.97
C ASN A 103 1.63 20.72 14.33
N ARG A 104 2.79 21.26 14.77
CA ARG A 104 3.99 20.46 15.16
C ARG A 104 3.73 19.36 16.21
N ARG A 105 2.71 19.50 17.07
CA ARG A 105 2.37 18.52 18.12
C ARG A 105 1.43 17.39 17.65
N ALA A 106 0.62 17.62 16.62
CA ALA A 106 -0.24 16.59 16.02
C ALA A 106 0.57 15.61 15.17
N TYR A 107 1.65 16.11 14.56
CA TYR A 107 2.59 15.36 13.76
C TYR A 107 3.16 14.11 14.47
N HIS A 108 3.61 14.29 15.71
CA HIS A 108 4.16 13.21 16.52
C HIS A 108 3.10 12.16 16.86
N ARG A 109 1.83 12.55 17.05
CA ARG A 109 0.76 11.59 17.38
C ARG A 109 0.29 10.80 16.16
N CYS A 110 0.19 11.42 14.99
CA CYS A 110 -0.11 10.69 13.75
C CYS A 110 1.01 9.73 13.36
N PHE A 111 2.27 10.16 13.46
CA PHE A 111 3.42 9.30 13.19
C PHE A 111 3.46 8.09 14.15
N PHE A 112 3.13 8.29 15.44
CA PHE A 112 3.12 7.21 16.44
C PHE A 112 1.91 6.27 16.31
N CYS A 113 0.71 6.78 16.04
CA CYS A 113 -0.50 5.96 15.85
C CYS A 113 -0.54 5.18 14.51
N LEU A 114 0.22 5.60 13.49
CA LEU A 114 0.30 4.86 12.21
C LEU A 114 1.42 3.81 12.19
N LEU A 115 2.51 4.02 12.93
CA LEU A 115 3.59 3.03 13.10
C LEU A 115 3.24 1.97 14.15
N TRP A 116 2.43 2.32 15.14
CA TRP A 116 1.83 1.38 16.08
C TRP A 116 0.31 1.49 15.94
N GLN A 117 -0.31 0.52 15.28
CA GLN A 117 -1.77 0.33 15.33
C GLN A 117 -2.20 0.26 16.80
N CYS A 118 -2.68 1.37 17.35
CA CYS A 118 -3.32 1.47 18.65
C CYS A 118 -4.80 1.78 18.45
#